data_AF-A0A117S724-F1
#
_entry.id   AF-A0A117S724-F1
#
_cell.length_a   1.000
_cell.length_b   1.000
_cell.length_c   1.000
_cell.angle_alpha   90.00
_cell.angle_beta   90.00
_cell.angle_gamma   90.00
#
_symmetry.space_group_name_H-M   'P 1'
#
loop_
_entity.id
_entity.type
_entity.pdbx_description
1 polymer ?
#
loop_
_entity_poly.entity_id
_entity_poly.type
_entity_poly.pdbx_seq_one_letter_code
_entity_poly.pdbx_strand_id
1 'polypeptide(L)'
;ARDIFPVLRSPFSSPGEGATRQKNDDETEDLARHLDLLYVPFERYNYHREFFAQLQSKRYRFRAYFGEQADEPFVKLNKALNEFLVAARMRIVTYPPNEAVADFERKREYDAKVWQHEENDALQTLVVQAVEELEKICKPLLSDSSKN
;
A
#
# COMPACT_ATOMS: atom_id res chain seq x y z
N ALA A 1 4.60 -9.55 0.97
CA ALA A 1 4.71 -8.08 0.73
C ALA A 1 4.99 -7.80 -0.74
N ARG A 2 6.08 -8.35 -1.31
CA ARG A 2 6.43 -8.27 -2.75
C ARG A 2 5.23 -8.58 -3.67
N ASP A 3 4.44 -9.61 -3.34
CA ASP A 3 3.31 -10.04 -4.17
C ASP A 3 1.98 -9.37 -3.81
N ILE A 4 1.82 -8.92 -2.57
CA ILE A 4 0.57 -8.30 -2.08
C ILE A 4 0.48 -6.85 -2.52
N PHE A 5 1.60 -6.12 -2.52
CA PHE A 5 1.60 -4.69 -2.80
C PHE A 5 1.11 -4.35 -4.23
N PRO A 6 1.47 -5.11 -5.28
CA PRO A 6 0.87 -4.98 -6.61
C PRO A 6 -0.65 -5.17 -6.61
N VAL A 7 -1.18 -6.12 -5.83
CA VAL A 7 -2.63 -6.37 -5.74
C VAL A 7 -3.36 -5.14 -5.20
N LEU A 8 -2.83 -4.50 -4.16
CA LEU A 8 -3.40 -3.26 -3.62
C LEU A 8 -3.53 -2.16 -4.68
N ARG A 9 -2.60 -2.15 -5.64
CA ARG A 9 -2.41 -1.08 -6.63
C ARG A 9 -2.84 -1.47 -8.05
N SER A 10 -3.54 -2.58 -8.21
CA SER A 10 -4.05 -2.99 -9.53
C SER A 10 -5.02 -1.94 -10.09
N PRO A 11 -4.86 -1.46 -11.34
CA PRO A 11 -5.80 -0.51 -11.95
C PRO A 11 -7.15 -1.15 -12.30
N PHE A 12 -7.24 -2.48 -12.30
CA PHE A 12 -8.47 -3.22 -12.58
C PHE A 12 -9.21 -3.53 -11.29
N SER A 13 -10.52 -3.27 -11.27
CA SER A 13 -11.41 -3.61 -10.16
C SER A 13 -12.49 -4.61 -10.57
N SER A 14 -12.95 -5.41 -9.60
CA SER A 14 -14.08 -6.32 -9.82
C SER A 14 -15.43 -5.63 -9.56
N PRO A 15 -16.54 -6.10 -10.14
CA PRO A 15 -17.87 -5.61 -9.80
C PRO A 15 -18.14 -5.72 -8.29
N GLY A 16 -18.59 -4.64 -7.67
CA GLY A 16 -18.88 -4.59 -6.23
C GLY A 16 -17.68 -4.28 -5.34
N GLU A 17 -16.47 -4.21 -5.88
CA GLU A 17 -15.30 -3.78 -5.13
C GLU A 17 -15.42 -2.29 -4.74
N GLY A 18 -15.11 -1.98 -3.48
CA GLY A 18 -15.26 -0.63 -2.91
C GLY A 18 -16.58 -0.40 -2.18
N ALA A 19 -17.54 -1.33 -2.31
CA ALA A 19 -18.86 -1.21 -1.69
C ALA A 19 -18.87 -1.40 -0.17
N THR A 20 -17.75 -1.82 0.44
CA THR A 20 -17.62 -1.89 1.91
C THR A 20 -17.44 -0.52 2.56
N ARG A 21 -17.30 0.54 1.76
CA ARG A 21 -17.27 1.92 2.24
C ARG A 21 -18.57 2.27 2.96
N GLN A 22 -18.45 2.93 4.11
CA GLN A 22 -19.60 3.57 4.74
C GLN A 22 -20.05 4.77 3.90
N LYS A 23 -21.30 4.73 3.45
CA LYS A 23 -21.93 5.78 2.64
C LYS A 23 -22.64 6.78 3.54
N ASN A 24 -22.66 8.05 3.15
CA ASN A 24 -23.52 9.05 3.79
C ASN A 24 -24.93 8.98 3.20
N ASP A 25 -25.92 9.35 4.02
CA ASP A 25 -27.34 9.29 3.64
C ASP A 25 -27.73 10.29 2.53
N ASP A 26 -26.90 11.31 2.30
CA ASP A 26 -27.10 12.38 1.32
C ASP A 26 -26.37 12.15 -0.01
N GLU A 27 -25.70 11.00 -0.19
CA GLU A 27 -25.02 10.67 -1.45
C GLU A 27 -26.03 10.31 -2.55
N THR A 28 -25.90 10.95 -3.72
CA THR A 28 -26.58 10.47 -4.93
C THR A 28 -25.99 9.12 -5.36
N GLU A 29 -26.74 8.31 -6.11
CA GLU A 29 -26.23 7.02 -6.59
C GLU A 29 -24.95 7.17 -7.40
N ASP A 30 -24.86 8.21 -8.22
CA ASP A 30 -23.67 8.49 -9.05
C ASP A 30 -22.45 8.85 -8.19
N LEU A 31 -22.65 9.71 -7.18
CA LEU A 31 -21.61 10.07 -6.23
C LEU A 31 -21.15 8.86 -5.42
N ALA A 32 -22.09 8.06 -4.92
CA ALA A 32 -21.81 6.85 -4.17
C ALA A 32 -20.98 5.85 -4.99
N ARG A 33 -21.36 5.61 -6.26
CA ARG A 33 -20.58 4.74 -7.15
C ARG A 33 -19.17 5.29 -7.38
N HIS A 34 -19.01 6.60 -7.54
CA HIS A 34 -17.68 7.20 -7.73
C HIS A 34 -16.80 7.06 -6.48
N LEU A 35 -17.34 7.37 -5.30
CA LEU A 35 -16.62 7.26 -4.04
C LEU A 35 -16.27 5.80 -3.71
N ASP A 36 -17.12 4.84 -4.05
CA ASP A 36 -16.84 3.41 -3.91
C ASP A 36 -15.61 3.01 -4.77
N LEU A 37 -15.55 3.47 -6.03
CA LEU A 37 -14.38 3.24 -6.89
C LEU A 37 -13.09 3.85 -6.33
N LEU A 38 -13.17 5.04 -5.74
CA LEU A 38 -12.03 5.68 -5.07
C LEU A 38 -11.62 4.94 -3.77
N TYR A 39 -12.52 4.17 -3.17
CA TYR A 39 -12.30 3.42 -1.95
C TYR A 39 -11.73 2.00 -2.16
N VAL A 40 -11.76 1.48 -3.38
CA VAL A 40 -11.15 0.18 -3.75
C VAL A 40 -9.76 -0.05 -3.13
N PRO A 41 -8.80 0.91 -3.15
CA PRO A 41 -7.50 0.73 -2.51
C PRO A 41 -7.57 0.40 -1.01
N PHE A 42 -8.51 1.02 -0.28
CA PHE A 42 -8.73 0.76 1.14
C PHE A 42 -9.38 -0.60 1.38
N GLU A 43 -10.32 -1.00 0.54
CA GLU A 43 -10.96 -2.32 0.65
C GLU A 43 -9.93 -3.44 0.50
N ARG A 44 -9.05 -3.33 -0.50
CA ARG A 44 -7.93 -4.26 -0.70
C ARG A 44 -6.95 -4.25 0.47
N TYR A 45 -6.61 -3.06 0.96
CA TYR A 45 -5.76 -2.95 2.15
C TYR A 45 -6.42 -3.62 3.35
N ASN A 46 -7.70 -3.39 3.60
CA ASN A 46 -8.44 -3.97 4.71
C ASN A 46 -8.46 -5.50 4.64
N TYR A 47 -8.58 -6.07 3.44
CA TYR A 47 -8.47 -7.51 3.22
C TYR A 47 -7.08 -8.06 3.63
N HIS A 48 -6.01 -7.29 3.41
CA HIS A 48 -4.64 -7.66 3.75
C HIS A 48 -4.11 -7.05 5.06
N ARG A 49 -4.93 -6.32 5.83
CA ARG A 49 -4.46 -5.50 6.97
C ARG A 49 -3.73 -6.34 8.03
N GLU A 50 -4.22 -7.55 8.26
CA GLU A 50 -3.67 -8.48 9.24
C GLU A 50 -2.25 -8.91 8.86
N PHE A 51 -1.99 -9.13 7.57
CA PHE A 51 -0.65 -9.44 7.07
C PHE A 51 0.33 -8.30 7.40
N PHE A 52 -0.05 -7.04 7.12
CA PHE A 52 0.82 -5.90 7.40
C PHE A 52 1.00 -5.65 8.89
N ALA A 53 -0.05 -5.83 9.70
CA ALA A 53 0.02 -5.72 11.15
C ALA A 53 0.98 -6.77 11.74
N GLN A 54 0.84 -8.04 11.32
CA GLN A 54 1.73 -9.11 11.75
C GLN A 54 3.17 -8.87 11.30
N LEU A 55 3.39 -8.41 10.06
CA LEU A 55 4.72 -8.07 9.57
C LEU A 55 5.34 -6.97 10.43
N GLN A 56 4.63 -5.88 10.69
CA GLN A 56 5.13 -4.77 11.49
C GLN A 56 5.40 -5.17 12.95
N SER A 57 4.58 -6.06 13.54
CA SER A 57 4.80 -6.55 14.91
C SER A 57 6.13 -7.27 15.09
N LYS A 58 6.68 -7.85 14.02
CA LYS A 58 7.97 -8.58 14.06
C LYS A 58 9.17 -7.63 14.12
N ARG A 59 9.00 -6.35 13.78
CA ARG A 59 10.07 -5.35 13.70
C ARG A 59 10.96 -5.29 14.94
N TYR A 60 10.36 -5.16 16.13
CA TYR A 60 11.13 -4.99 17.37
C TYR A 60 11.90 -6.26 17.76
N ARG A 61 11.29 -7.44 17.55
CA ARG A 61 11.97 -8.71 17.76
C ARG A 61 13.12 -8.88 16.77
N PHE A 62 12.88 -8.54 15.50
CA PHE A 62 13.90 -8.57 14.46
C PHE A 62 15.10 -7.68 14.83
N ARG A 63 14.84 -6.44 15.27
CA ARG A 63 15.86 -5.52 15.78
C ARG A 63 16.66 -6.11 16.96
N ALA A 64 15.99 -6.78 17.89
CA ALA A 64 16.67 -7.39 19.03
C ALA A 64 17.59 -8.55 18.62
N TYR A 65 17.20 -9.34 17.61
CA TYR A 65 18.01 -10.47 17.13
C TYR A 65 19.17 -10.07 16.21
N PHE A 66 18.94 -9.09 15.33
CA PHE A 66 19.88 -8.76 14.24
C PHE A 66 20.58 -7.41 14.43
N GLY A 67 20.25 -6.67 15.48
CA GLY A 67 20.83 -5.36 15.80
C GLY A 67 19.97 -4.19 15.32
N GLU A 68 20.37 -3.00 15.77
CA GLU A 68 19.59 -1.77 15.63
C GLU A 68 19.23 -1.42 14.18
N GLN A 69 20.18 -1.56 13.25
CA GLN A 69 19.98 -1.20 11.84
C GLN A 69 19.19 -2.25 11.04
N ALA A 70 18.93 -3.42 11.60
CA ALA A 70 18.24 -4.50 10.91
C ALA A 70 16.73 -4.22 10.71
N ASP A 71 16.18 -3.19 11.36
CA ASP A 71 14.78 -2.84 11.24
C ASP A 71 14.44 -1.88 10.07
N GLU A 72 15.47 -1.37 9.39
CA GLU A 72 15.34 -0.45 8.25
C GLU A 72 14.40 -0.97 7.14
N PRO A 73 14.41 -2.27 6.76
CA PRO A 73 13.47 -2.76 5.77
C PRO A 73 12.00 -2.64 6.20
N PHE A 74 11.69 -2.78 7.50
CA PHE A 74 10.34 -2.56 8.01
C PHE A 74 9.93 -1.10 7.89
N VAL A 75 10.86 -0.18 8.12
CA VAL A 75 10.63 1.27 7.94
C VAL A 75 10.29 1.58 6.48
N LYS A 76 11.05 1.02 5.52
CA LYS A 76 10.79 1.17 4.08
C LYS A 76 9.42 0.62 3.67
N LEU A 77 9.05 -0.58 4.13
CA LEU A 77 7.74 -1.18 3.85
C LEU A 77 6.59 -0.32 4.41
N ASN A 78 6.72 0.14 5.65
CA ASN A 78 5.71 0.98 6.29
C ASN A 78 5.60 2.34 5.60
N LYS A 79 6.72 2.93 5.15
CA LYS A 79 6.73 4.14 4.35
C LYS A 79 5.96 3.96 3.04
N ALA A 80 6.25 2.89 2.28
CA ALA A 80 5.57 2.62 1.02
C ALA A 80 4.04 2.46 1.22
N LEU A 81 3.65 1.70 2.26
CA LEU A 81 2.25 1.52 2.60
C LEU A 81 1.56 2.83 3.00
N ASN A 82 2.22 3.66 3.80
CA ASN A 82 1.67 4.96 4.21
C ASN A 82 1.52 5.92 3.02
N GLU A 83 2.50 6.00 2.13
CA GLU A 83 2.40 6.84 0.93
C GLU A 83 1.23 6.40 0.03
N PHE A 84 1.04 5.10 -0.15
CA PHE A 84 -0.11 4.53 -0.84
C PHE A 84 -1.44 4.91 -0.17
N LEU A 85 -1.59 4.68 1.14
CA LEU A 85 -2.83 4.95 1.87
C LEU A 85 -3.15 6.45 1.94
N VAL A 86 -2.14 7.29 2.10
CA VAL A 86 -2.31 8.76 2.07
C VAL A 86 -2.79 9.19 0.68
N ALA A 87 -2.15 8.73 -0.39
CA ALA A 87 -2.58 9.05 -1.74
C ALA A 87 -4.02 8.59 -2.02
N ALA A 88 -4.39 7.37 -1.60
CA ALA A 88 -5.76 6.86 -1.71
C ALA A 88 -6.75 7.75 -0.94
N ARG A 89 -6.40 8.17 0.29
CA ARG A 89 -7.24 9.07 1.09
C ARG A 89 -7.42 10.41 0.42
N MET A 90 -6.33 10.98 -0.10
CA MET A 90 -6.38 12.30 -0.73
C MET A 90 -7.28 12.30 -1.95
N ARG A 91 -7.28 11.23 -2.77
CA ARG A 91 -8.21 11.10 -3.90
C ARG A 91 -9.69 11.19 -3.50
N ILE A 92 -10.05 10.63 -2.35
CA ILE A 92 -11.42 10.72 -1.80
C ILE A 92 -11.70 12.13 -1.28
N VAL A 93 -10.80 12.69 -0.48
CA VAL A 93 -11.01 13.98 0.20
C VAL A 93 -10.99 15.17 -0.77
N THR A 94 -10.25 15.07 -1.88
CA THR A 94 -10.18 16.13 -2.90
C THR A 94 -11.20 15.93 -4.02
N TYR A 95 -12.20 15.06 -3.84
CA TYR A 95 -13.27 14.86 -4.80
C TYR A 95 -14.50 15.74 -4.45
N PRO A 96 -15.16 16.39 -5.43
CA PRO A 96 -14.74 16.51 -6.83
C PRO A 96 -13.51 17.42 -6.97
N PRO A 97 -12.61 17.15 -7.93
CA PRO A 97 -11.47 18.01 -8.17
C PRO A 97 -11.93 19.39 -8.63
N ASN A 98 -11.23 20.45 -8.21
CA ASN A 98 -11.42 21.76 -8.81
C ASN A 98 -10.81 21.78 -10.23
N GLU A 99 -11.25 22.69 -11.09
CA GLU A 99 -10.75 22.82 -12.48
C GLU A 99 -9.37 23.51 -12.56
N ALA A 100 -8.76 23.86 -11.42
CA ALA A 100 -7.44 24.46 -11.39
C ALA A 100 -6.35 23.48 -11.85
N VAL A 101 -5.36 23.96 -12.61
CA VAL A 101 -4.21 23.15 -13.08
C VAL A 101 -3.49 22.44 -11.93
N ALA A 102 -3.33 23.12 -10.79
CA ALA A 102 -2.73 22.54 -9.58
C ALA A 102 -3.50 21.33 -9.01
N ASP A 103 -4.80 21.23 -9.27
CA ASP A 103 -5.63 20.11 -8.81
C ASP A 103 -5.44 18.90 -9.73
N PHE A 104 -5.24 19.13 -11.03
CA PHE A 104 -4.89 18.08 -11.99
C PHE A 104 -3.51 17.48 -11.70
N GLU A 105 -2.50 18.30 -11.39
CA GLU A 105 -1.16 17.80 -11.04
C GLU A 105 -1.18 16.98 -9.75
N ARG A 106 -1.88 17.47 -8.71
CA ARG A 106 -2.06 16.74 -7.45
C ARG A 106 -2.79 15.42 -7.65
N LYS A 107 -3.86 15.41 -8.46
CA LYS A 107 -4.57 14.19 -8.82
C LYS A 107 -3.63 13.18 -9.49
N ARG A 108 -2.81 13.62 -10.44
CA ARG A 108 -1.83 12.76 -11.12
C ARG A 108 -0.81 12.17 -10.15
N GLU A 109 -0.31 12.98 -9.22
CA GLU A 109 0.62 12.52 -8.18
C GLU A 109 -0.01 11.41 -7.32
N TYR A 110 -1.26 11.60 -6.88
CA TYR A 110 -1.95 10.59 -6.10
C TYR A 110 -2.28 9.34 -6.90
N ASP A 111 -2.72 9.49 -8.16
CA ASP A 111 -2.99 8.36 -9.03
C ASP A 111 -1.72 7.52 -9.21
N ALA A 112 -0.55 8.12 -9.49
CA ALA A 112 0.73 7.43 -9.63
C ALA A 112 1.13 6.61 -8.39
N LYS A 113 0.82 7.11 -7.19
CA LYS A 113 1.05 6.40 -5.92
C LYS A 113 0.02 5.28 -5.68
N VAL A 114 -1.20 5.41 -6.20
CA VAL A 114 -2.28 4.44 -5.96
C VAL A 114 -2.28 3.31 -6.96
N TRP A 115 -2.11 3.56 -8.26
CA TRP A 115 -2.11 2.48 -9.25
C TRP A 115 -0.70 2.13 -9.71
N GLN A 116 -0.54 0.91 -10.21
CA GLN A 116 0.67 0.44 -10.86
C GLN A 116 0.50 0.58 -12.36
N HIS A 117 1.10 1.62 -12.93
CA HIS A 117 0.90 2.01 -14.34
C HIS A 117 2.12 2.73 -14.95
N GLU A 118 3.20 2.93 -14.18
CA GLU A 118 4.45 3.50 -14.67
C GLU A 118 5.55 2.44 -14.71
N GLU A 119 6.43 2.51 -15.72
CA GLU A 119 7.64 1.68 -15.81
C GLU A 119 8.58 1.91 -14.61
N ASN A 120 8.51 3.09 -13.98
CA ASN A 120 9.33 3.50 -12.84
C ASN A 120 8.51 3.65 -11.56
N ASP A 121 7.92 2.56 -11.07
CA ASP A 121 7.14 2.54 -9.83
C ASP A 121 8.04 2.57 -8.58
N ALA A 122 8.35 3.78 -8.11
CA ALA A 122 9.23 4.00 -6.94
C ALA A 122 8.74 3.29 -5.67
N LEU A 123 7.43 3.17 -5.46
CA LEU A 123 6.87 2.49 -4.29
C LEU A 123 7.05 0.98 -4.40
N GLN A 124 6.84 0.40 -5.59
CA GLN A 124 7.09 -1.03 -5.80
C GLN A 124 8.59 -1.33 -5.67
N THR A 125 9.47 -0.49 -6.22
CA THR A 125 10.92 -0.61 -6.03
C THR A 125 11.29 -0.60 -4.55
N LEU A 126 10.72 0.32 -3.77
CA LEU A 126 10.98 0.41 -2.33
C LEU A 126 10.54 -0.85 -1.57
N VAL A 127 9.38 -1.42 -1.94
CA VAL A 127 8.88 -2.69 -1.36
C VAL A 127 9.78 -3.86 -1.74
N VAL A 128 10.19 -3.97 -3.00
CA VAL A 128 11.08 -5.04 -3.47
C VAL A 128 12.41 -4.99 -2.72
N GLN A 129 13.04 -3.82 -2.66
CA GLN A 129 14.31 -3.62 -1.95
C GLN A 129 14.20 -4.01 -0.48
N ALA A 130 13.13 -3.59 0.20
CA ALA A 130 12.94 -3.95 1.60
C ALA A 130 12.77 -5.46 1.80
N VAL A 131 12.04 -6.16 0.91
CA VAL A 131 11.92 -7.62 1.00
C VAL A 131 13.25 -8.31 0.75
N GLU A 132 14.04 -7.86 -0.24
CA GLU A 132 15.37 -8.40 -0.51
C GLU A 132 16.35 -8.20 0.65
N GLU A 133 16.31 -7.04 1.31
CA GLU A 133 17.11 -6.76 2.50
C GLU A 133 16.73 -7.70 3.66
N LEU A 134 15.43 -7.93 3.90
CA LEU A 134 14.98 -8.92 4.90
C LEU A 134 15.44 -10.33 4.54
N GLU A 135 15.28 -10.75 3.28
CA GLU A 135 15.71 -12.06 2.80
C GLU A 135 17.22 -12.25 2.97
N LYS A 136 18.01 -11.21 2.71
CA LYS A 136 19.47 -11.23 2.88
C LYS A 136 19.88 -11.41 4.34
N ILE A 137 19.20 -10.77 5.28
CA ILE A 137 19.46 -10.90 6.72
C ILE A 137 19.06 -12.30 7.21
N CYS A 138 17.92 -12.83 6.76
CA CYS A 138 17.40 -14.12 7.19
C CYS A 138 18.10 -15.33 6.54
N LYS A 139 18.56 -15.22 5.29
CA LYS A 139 19.06 -16.35 4.48
C LYS A 139 20.11 -17.20 5.19
N PRO A 140 21.17 -16.63 5.80
CA PRO A 140 22.22 -17.42 6.45
C PRO A 140 21.67 -18.38 7.52
N LEU A 141 20.72 -17.91 8.33
CA LEU A 141 20.10 -18.71 9.39
C LEU A 141 19.19 -19.82 8.85
N LEU A 142 18.47 -19.53 7.75
CA LEU A 142 17.57 -20.51 7.13
C LEU A 142 18.34 -21.59 6.37
N SER A 143 19.50 -21.27 5.79
CA SER A 143 20.37 -22.25 5.13
C SER A 143 21.08 -23.17 6.12
N ASP A 144 21.49 -22.66 7.28
CA ASP A 144 22.15 -23.48 8.31
C ASP A 144 21.16 -24.41 9.04
N SER A 145 19.90 -23.99 9.17
CA SER A 145 18.82 -24.81 9.75
C SER A 145 18.43 -26.03 8.90
N SER A 146 18.88 -26.11 7.64
CA SER A 146 18.62 -27.22 6.72
C SER A 146 19.70 -28.32 6.74
N LYS A 147 20.75 -28.13 7.54
CA LYS A 147 21.89 -29.06 7.66
C LYS A 147 21.97 -29.79 9.01
N ASN A 148 21.00 -29.58 9.89
CA ASN A 148 20.78 -30.35 11.12
C ASN A 148 19.44 -31.07 11.04
#